data_AF-A0A255FX40-F1
#
_entry.id   AF-A0A255FX40-F1
#
_cell.length_a   1.000
_cell.length_b   1.000
_cell.length_c   1.000
_cell.angle_alpha   90.00
_cell.angle_beta   90.00
_cell.angle_gamma   90.00
#
_symmetry.space_group_name_H-M   'P 1'
#
loop_
_entity.id
_entity.type
_entity.pdbx_description
1 polymer ?
#
loop_
_entity_poly.entity_id
_entity_poly.type
_entity_poly.pdbx_seq_one_letter_code
_entity_poly.pdbx_strand_id
1 'polypeptide(L)' 'MPKQAQLVSQQVAAAHAGVSVDTIRRRIADGSLTGYRFGKRMIRVDLNELDALLRPIPTVGGGRIA' A
#
# COMPACT_ATOMS: atom_id res chain seq x y z
N MET A 1 12.34 15.84 6.36
CA MET A 1 11.03 16.41 6.01
C MET A 1 10.01 15.29 6.12
N PRO A 2 8.99 15.35 7.00
CA PRO A 2 7.93 14.36 6.97
C PRO A 2 7.25 14.42 5.59
N LYS A 3 7.20 13.30 4.87
CA LYS A 3 6.53 13.22 3.57
C LYS A 3 5.03 13.40 3.84
N GLN A 4 4.40 14.37 3.18
CA GLN A 4 2.97 14.62 3.36
C GLN A 4 2.18 13.38 2.92
N ALA A 5 1.21 12.97 3.73
CA ALA A 5 0.35 11.82 3.42
C ALA A 5 -0.45 12.09 2.14
N GLN A 6 -0.33 11.22 1.15
CA GLN A 6 -1.03 11.36 -0.12
C GLN A 6 -2.27 10.45 -0.11
N LEU A 7 -3.33 10.94 0.53
CA LEU A 7 -4.56 10.19 0.75
C LEU A 7 -5.43 10.11 -0.52
N VAL A 8 -5.53 8.93 -1.11
CA VAL A 8 -6.31 8.67 -2.33
C VAL A 8 -7.42 7.65 -2.09
N SER A 9 -8.36 7.50 -3.03
CA SER A 9 -9.37 6.45 -2.94
C SER A 9 -8.76 5.06 -3.20
N GLN A 10 -9.44 4.01 -2.75
CA GLN A 10 -9.02 2.62 -3.02
C GLN A 10 -8.89 2.33 -4.52
N GLN A 11 -9.75 2.93 -5.37
CA GLN A 11 -9.70 2.79 -6.82
C GLN A 11 -8.41 3.38 -7.41
N VAL A 12 -8.02 4.58 -6.96
CA VAL A 12 -6.79 5.24 -7.43
C VAL A 12 -5.57 4.47 -6.97
N ALA A 13 -5.55 4.02 -5.72
CA ALA A 13 -4.48 3.18 -5.18
C ALA A 13 -4.32 1.86 -5.93
N ALA A 14 -5.42 1.20 -6.27
CA ALA A 14 -5.42 -0.04 -7.03
C ALA A 14 -4.85 0.18 -8.45
N ALA A 15 -5.27 1.25 -9.12
CA ALA A 15 -4.74 1.62 -10.44
C ALA A 15 -3.24 1.94 -10.37
N HIS A 16 -2.80 2.67 -9.34
CA HIS A 16 -1.38 3.02 -9.13
C HIS A 16 -0.50 1.77 -8.95
N ALA A 17 -0.94 0.81 -8.12
CA ALA A 17 -0.20 -0.41 -7.87
C ALA A 17 -0.41 -1.51 -8.93
N GLY A 18 -1.27 -1.29 -9.94
CA GLY A 18 -1.59 -2.29 -10.96
C GLY A 18 -2.30 -3.53 -10.41
N VAL A 19 -3.11 -3.39 -9.36
CA VAL A 19 -3.85 -4.48 -8.70
C VAL A 19 -5.35 -4.24 -8.70
N SER A 20 -6.14 -5.24 -8.28
CA SER A 20 -7.57 -5.05 -8.08
C SER A 20 -7.87 -4.26 -6.78
N VAL A 21 -9.02 -3.59 -6.74
CA VAL A 21 -9.50 -2.88 -5.54
C VAL A 21 -9.68 -3.84 -4.36
N ASP A 22 -10.06 -5.10 -4.63
CA ASP A 22 -10.19 -6.11 -3.58
C ASP A 22 -8.85 -6.47 -2.94
N THR A 23 -7.74 -6.40 -3.68
CA THR A 23 -6.39 -6.54 -3.08
C THR A 23 -6.13 -5.42 -2.08
N ILE A 24 -6.45 -4.16 -2.42
CA ILE A 24 -6.32 -3.03 -1.49
C ILE A 24 -7.19 -3.23 -0.24
N ARG A 25 -8.45 -3.66 -0.41
CA ARG A 25 -9.34 -3.96 0.73
C ARG A 25 -8.82 -5.09 1.61
N ARG A 26 -8.25 -6.14 1.01
CA ARG A 26 -7.66 -7.26 1.73
C ARG A 26 -6.47 -6.81 2.57
N ARG A 27 -5.60 -5.97 2.01
CA ARG A 27 -4.46 -5.35 2.72
C ARG A 27 -4.92 -4.46 3.89
N ILE A 28 -6.07 -3.80 3.75
CA ILE A 28 -6.67 -3.05 4.87
C ILE A 28 -7.21 -4.01 5.93
N ALA A 29 -7.88 -5.08 5.53
CA ALA A 29 -8.48 -6.05 6.44
C ALA A 29 -7.44 -6.86 7.22
N ASP A 30 -6.31 -7.22 6.59
CA ASP A 30 -5.19 -7.93 7.23
C ASP A 30 -4.25 -7.00 8.02
N GLY A 31 -4.46 -5.67 7.94
CA GLY A 31 -3.71 -4.66 8.68
C GLY A 31 -2.36 -4.30 8.06
N SER A 32 -2.01 -4.83 6.89
CA SER A 32 -0.78 -4.45 6.19
C SER A 32 -0.85 -3.10 5.48
N LEU A 33 -2.03 -2.51 5.31
CA LEU A 33 -2.23 -1.16 4.78
C LEU A 33 -3.26 -0.40 5.61
N THR A 34 -2.96 0.85 5.99
CA THR A 34 -3.87 1.65 6.81
C THR A 34 -5.01 2.23 5.96
N GLY A 35 -6.25 1.96 6.39
CA GLY A 35 -7.46 2.57 5.84
C GLY A 35 -7.92 3.77 6.66
N TYR A 36 -7.94 4.96 6.05
CA TYR A 36 -8.43 6.19 6.68
C TYR A 36 -9.89 6.44 6.32
N ARG A 37 -10.75 6.68 7.31
CA ARG A 37 -12.15 7.05 7.04
C ARG A 37 -12.22 8.51 6.58
N PHE A 38 -12.90 8.74 5.47
CA PHE A 38 -13.25 10.07 4.98
C PHE A 38 -14.77 10.21 5.00
N GLY A 39 -15.30 10.66 6.14
CA GLY A 39 -16.74 10.67 6.41
C GLY A 39 -17.33 9.28 6.61
N LYS A 40 -18.65 9.15 6.38
CA LYS A 40 -19.43 7.96 6.78
C LYS A 40 -19.14 6.71 5.93
N ARG A 41 -18.79 6.89 4.65
CA ARG A 41 -18.74 5.78 3.67
C ARG A 41 -17.44 5.68 2.86
N MET A 42 -16.65 6.75 2.79
CA MET A 42 -15.43 6.74 1.97
C MET A 42 -14.24 6.28 2.81
N ILE A 43 -13.36 5.52 2.18
CA ILE A 43 -12.10 5.08 2.75
C ILE A 43 -10.99 5.58 1.83
N ARG A 44 -9.95 6.15 2.44
CA ARG A 44 -8.72 6.59 1.79
C ARG A 44 -7.55 5.72 2.24
N VAL A 45 -6.50 5.71 1.44
CA VAL A 45 -5.22 5.05 1.75
C VAL A 45 -4.09 6.01 1.41
N ASP A 46 -2.98 5.93 2.15
CA ASP A 46 -1.79 6.72 1.83
C ASP A 46 -0.97 6.00 0.75
N LEU A 47 -0.71 6.68 -0.37
CA LEU A 47 0.14 6.13 -1.44
C LEU A 47 1.57 5.90 -0.97
N ASN A 48 2.08 6.71 -0.02
CA ASN A 48 3.43 6.51 0.49
C ASN A 48 3.57 5.19 1.25
N GLU A 49 2.54 4.83 2.03
CA GLU A 49 2.48 3.57 2.75
C GLU A 49 2.34 2.40 1.76
N LEU A 50 1.50 2.55 0.75
CA LEU A 50 1.33 1.55 -0.31
C LEU A 50 2.65 1.27 -1.05
N ASP A 51 3.38 2.30 -1.45
CA ASP A 51 4.68 2.16 -2.12
C ASP A 51 5.70 1.48 -1.20
N ALA A 52 5.66 1.75 0.12
CA ALA A 52 6.54 1.12 1.09
C ALA A 52 6.26 -0.39 1.29
N LEU A 53 5.11 -0.90 0.85
CA LEU A 53 4.81 -2.34 0.84
C LEU A 53 5.49 -3.07 -0.32
N LEU A 54 5.92 -2.37 -1.37
CA LEU A 54 6.62 -2.96 -2.50
C LEU A 54 8.04 -3.36 -2.05
N ARG A 55 8.33 -4.66 -2.11
CA ARG A 55 9.65 -5.21 -1.79
C ARG A 55 10.26 -5.83 -3.03
N PRO A 56 11.57 -5.65 -3.26
CA PRO A 56 12.25 -6.33 -4.36
C PRO A 56 12.15 -7.84 -4.16
N ILE A 57 11.97 -8.56 -5.26
CA ILE A 57 12.08 -10.02 -5.26
C ILE A 57 13.56 -10.36 -5.08
N PRO A 58 13.93 -11.18 -4.08
CA PRO A 58 15.33 -11.57 -3.91
C PRO A 58 15.78 -12.39 -5.11
N THR A 59 16.82 -11.95 -5.80
CA THR A 59 17.53 -12.75 -6.80
C THR A 59 18.54 -13.67 -6.10
N VAL A 60 18.61 -14.93 -6.54
CA VAL A 60 19.56 -15.90 -6.00
C VAL A 60 21.00 -15.41 -6.26
N GLY A 61 21.74 -15.09 -5.19
CA GLY A 61 23.13 -14.62 -5.28
C GLY A 61 23.64 -13.77 -4.09
N GLY A 62 22.76 -13.28 -3.21
CA GLY A 62 23.12 -12.36 -2.11
C GLY A 62 23.40 -13.02 -0.76
N GLY A 63 23.66 -14.33 -0.70
CA GLY A 63 24.07 -15.00 0.52
C GLY A 63 25.51 -14.62 0.86
N ARG A 64 25.73 -13.53 1.62
CA ARG A 64 26.98 -13.37 2.37
C ARG A 64 27.00 -14.48 3.41
N ILE A 65 27.82 -15.49 3.14
CA ILE A 65 28.37 -16.38 4.17
C ILE A 65 29.03 -15.48 5.23
N ALA A 66 28.58 -15.63 6.47
CA ALA A 66 29.32 -15.21 7.65
C ALA A 66 30.23 -16.37 8.07
#